data_AF-A0A2V9BI11-F1
#
_entry.id   AF-A0A2V9BI11-F1
#
_cell.length_a   1.000
_cell.length_b   1.000
_cell.length_c   1.000
_cell.angle_alpha   90.00
_cell.angle_beta   90.00
_cell.angle_gamma   90.00
#
_symmetry.space_group_name_H-M   'P 1'
#
loop_
_entity.id
_entity.type
_entity.pdbx_description
1 polymer ?
#
loop_
_entity_poly.entity_id
_entity_poly.type
_entity_poly.pdbx_seq_one_letter_code
_entity_poly.pdbx_strand_id
1 'polypeptide(L)'
;ELLLQSQATDQWAYYQAKNSRYHLMQNTADLMEIMNPPDKEKAGAKLKKYESEIARYDSDKEDISEKAKELEKDRDLVSRRANRYDGGEAFLEIGLVICSITMLTKRKGFWFAGMLLGAGGVVLAATGLLLR
;
A
#
# COMPACT_ATOMS: atom_id res chain seq x y z
N GLU A 1 0.03 5.96 -7.28
CA GLU A 1 -0.35 5.71 -5.88
C GLU A 1 -1.67 4.95 -5.78
N LEU A 2 -2.79 5.52 -6.25
CA LEU A 2 -4.13 4.91 -6.12
C LEU A 2 -4.22 3.48 -6.67
N LEU A 3 -3.60 3.19 -7.82
CA LEU A 3 -3.60 1.84 -8.40
C LEU A 3 -2.87 0.83 -7.49
N LEU A 4 -1.68 1.18 -7.00
CA LEU A 4 -0.92 0.33 -6.07
C LEU A 4 -1.65 0.15 -4.74
N GLN A 5 -2.31 1.21 -4.25
CA GLN A 5 -3.14 1.13 -3.05
C GLN A 5 -4.34 0.20 -3.25
N SER A 6 -5.01 0.27 -4.40
CA SER A 6 -6.10 -0.64 -4.76
C SER A 6 -5.60 -2.08 -4.82
N GLN A 7 -4.48 -2.34 -5.50
CA GLN A 7 -3.90 -3.68 -5.60
C GLN A 7 -3.49 -4.25 -4.23
N ALA A 8 -2.86 -3.44 -3.36
CA ALA A 8 -2.54 -3.85 -2.00
C ALA A 8 -3.80 -4.18 -1.19
N THR A 9 -4.85 -3.36 -1.33
CA THR A 9 -6.14 -3.58 -0.67
C THR A 9 -6.80 -4.86 -1.15
N ASP A 10 -6.80 -5.12 -2.45
CA ASP A 10 -7.35 -6.33 -3.06
C ASP A 10 -6.58 -7.57 -2.57
N GLN A 11 -5.25 -7.46 -2.46
CA GLN A 11 -4.40 -8.54 -1.97
C GLN A 11 -4.66 -8.86 -0.49
N TRP A 12 -4.85 -7.84 0.35
CA TRP A 12 -5.25 -8.02 1.74
C TRP A 12 -6.65 -8.58 1.88
N ALA A 13 -7.59 -8.18 1.02
CA ALA A 13 -8.93 -8.77 0.99
C ALA A 13 -8.87 -10.26 0.63
N TYR A 14 -8.02 -10.62 -0.34
CA TYR A 14 -7.80 -12.01 -0.72
C TYR A 14 -7.15 -12.83 0.40
N TYR A 15 -6.16 -12.25 1.10
CA TYR A 15 -5.57 -12.83 2.30
C TYR A 15 -6.63 -13.13 3.36
N GLN A 16 -7.47 -12.14 3.68
CA GLN A 16 -8.53 -12.29 4.68
C GLN A 16 -9.51 -13.40 4.30
N ALA A 17 -9.94 -13.44 3.04
CA ALA A 17 -10.83 -14.49 2.55
C ALA A 17 -10.20 -15.89 2.67
N LYS A 18 -8.92 -16.05 2.34
CA LYS A 18 -8.19 -17.32 2.56
C LYS A 18 -8.03 -17.64 4.04
N ASN A 19 -7.75 -16.65 4.87
CA ASN A 19 -7.61 -16.84 6.31
C ASN A 19 -8.91 -17.32 6.97
N SER A 20 -10.05 -16.74 6.57
CA SER A 20 -11.36 -17.22 7.02
C SER A 20 -11.64 -18.66 6.59
N ARG A 21 -11.31 -19.05 5.34
CA ARG A 21 -11.48 -20.42 4.86
C ARG A 21 -10.60 -21.42 5.62
N TYR A 22 -9.35 -21.04 5.89
CA TYR A 22 -8.45 -21.83 6.71
C TYR A 22 -9.04 -22.10 8.11
N HIS A 23 -9.48 -21.06 8.81
CA HIS A 23 -10.04 -21.22 10.16
C HIS A 23 -11.34 -22.03 10.13
N LEU A 24 -12.18 -21.85 9.11
CA LEU A 24 -13.38 -22.65 8.93
C LEU A 24 -13.04 -24.15 8.78
N MET A 25 -12.03 -24.49 8.00
CA MET A 25 -11.59 -25.88 7.81
C MET A 25 -10.94 -26.45 9.06
N GLN A 26 -10.11 -25.68 9.76
CA GLN A 26 -9.52 -26.09 11.03
C GLN A 26 -10.63 -26.41 12.05
N ASN A 27 -11.57 -25.49 12.25
CA ASN A 27 -12.72 -25.72 13.13
C ASN A 27 -13.56 -26.94 12.70
N THR A 28 -13.71 -27.16 11.39
CA THR A 28 -14.44 -28.32 10.87
C THR A 28 -13.71 -29.63 11.15
N ALA A 29 -12.37 -29.65 11.02
CA ALA A 29 -11.56 -30.81 11.34
C ALA A 29 -11.64 -31.13 12.84
N ASP A 30 -11.47 -30.12 13.71
CA ASP A 30 -11.58 -30.25 15.16
C ASP A 30 -12.96 -30.81 15.58
N LEU A 31 -14.04 -30.31 14.98
CA LEU A 31 -15.39 -30.83 15.23
C LEU A 31 -15.56 -32.29 14.77
N MET A 32 -14.96 -32.68 13.64
CA MET A 32 -15.02 -34.06 13.17
C MET A 32 -14.25 -35.04 14.06
N GLU A 33 -13.16 -34.61 14.69
CA GLU A 33 -12.43 -35.43 15.66
C GLU A 33 -13.28 -35.72 16.91
N ILE A 34 -14.06 -34.73 17.36
CA ILE A 34 -14.91 -34.84 18.55
C ILE A 34 -16.20 -35.63 18.25
N MET A 35 -16.80 -35.43 17.08
CA MET A 35 -18.06 -36.06 16.68
C MET A 35 -17.84 -37.51 16.20
N ASN A 36 -17.50 -38.44 17.12
CA ASN A 36 -17.26 -39.87 16.86
C ASN A 36 -18.23 -40.47 15.80
N PRO A 37 -17.84 -40.50 14.51
CA PRO A 37 -18.80 -40.69 13.44
C PRO A 37 -19.06 -42.18 13.20
N PRO A 38 -20.27 -42.55 12.72
CA PRO A 38 -20.63 -43.95 12.49
C PRO A 38 -19.76 -44.64 11.41
N ASP A 39 -19.20 -43.88 10.47
CA ASP A 39 -18.28 -44.37 9.43
C ASP A 39 -16.88 -43.77 9.65
N LYS A 40 -16.07 -44.46 10.46
CA LYS A 40 -14.73 -44.01 10.88
C LYS A 40 -13.72 -43.94 9.74
N GLU A 41 -13.86 -44.80 8.73
CA GLU A 41 -12.94 -44.85 7.59
C GLU A 41 -13.13 -43.64 6.67
N LYS A 42 -14.39 -43.33 6.30
CA LYS A 42 -14.69 -42.12 5.52
C LYS A 42 -14.38 -40.84 6.27
N ALA A 43 -14.57 -40.81 7.59
CA ALA A 43 -14.21 -39.67 8.42
C ALA A 43 -12.70 -39.44 8.43
N GLY A 44 -11.89 -40.47 8.65
CA GLY A 44 -10.43 -40.37 8.63
C GLY A 44 -9.88 -39.92 7.27
N ALA A 45 -10.47 -40.35 6.16
CA ALA A 45 -10.09 -39.90 4.82
C ALA A 45 -10.38 -38.40 4.60
N LYS A 46 -11.53 -37.90 5.08
CA LYS A 46 -11.87 -36.47 5.02
C LYS A 46 -10.97 -35.63 5.91
N LEU A 47 -10.62 -36.13 7.10
CA LEU A 47 -9.76 -35.44 8.05
C LEU A 47 -8.36 -35.22 7.48
N LYS A 48 -7.74 -36.28 6.93
CA LYS A 48 -6.45 -36.16 6.22
C LYS A 48 -6.50 -35.19 5.05
N LYS A 49 -7.61 -35.15 4.30
CA LYS A 49 -7.79 -34.18 3.22
C LYS A 49 -7.80 -32.75 3.77
N TYR A 50 -8.53 -32.48 4.85
CA TYR A 50 -8.56 -31.16 5.47
C TYR A 50 -7.20 -30.74 6.03
N GLU A 51 -6.49 -31.63 6.73
CA GLU A 51 -5.12 -31.37 7.20
C GLU A 51 -4.19 -30.97 6.04
N SER A 52 -4.26 -31.68 4.91
CA SER A 52 -3.44 -31.36 3.73
C SER A 52 -3.78 -30.01 3.11
N GLU A 53 -5.07 -29.64 3.06
CA GLU A 53 -5.49 -28.35 2.52
C GLU A 53 -5.21 -27.19 3.50
N ILE A 54 -5.27 -27.43 4.82
CA ILE A 54 -4.86 -26.49 5.86
C ILE A 54 -3.38 -26.13 5.69
N ALA A 55 -2.50 -27.12 5.55
CA ALA A 55 -1.07 -26.90 5.33
C ALA A 55 -0.81 -26.09 4.05
N ARG A 56 -1.53 -26.38 2.96
CA ARG A 56 -1.44 -25.59 1.72
C ARG A 56 -1.91 -24.16 1.90
N TYR A 57 -3.01 -23.95 2.62
CA TYR A 57 -3.52 -22.60 2.84
C TYR A 57 -2.63 -21.77 3.77
N ASP A 58 -1.90 -22.41 4.68
CA ASP A 58 -0.95 -21.71 5.52
C ASP A 58 0.23 -21.16 4.68
N SER A 59 0.82 -21.98 3.80
CA SER A 59 1.87 -21.50 2.89
C SER A 59 1.35 -20.42 1.93
N ASP A 60 0.17 -20.63 1.33
CA ASP A 60 -0.42 -19.67 0.39
C ASP A 60 -0.64 -18.29 1.03
N LYS A 61 -1.00 -18.25 2.32
CA LYS A 61 -1.24 -17.01 3.05
C LYS A 61 0.05 -16.20 3.22
N GLU A 62 1.16 -16.86 3.48
CA GLU A 62 2.46 -16.20 3.63
C GLU A 62 2.84 -15.47 2.34
N ASP A 63 2.79 -16.17 1.20
CA ASP A 63 3.04 -15.61 -0.13
C ASP A 63 2.12 -14.44 -0.48
N ILE A 64 0.83 -14.56 -0.14
CA ILE A 64 -0.17 -13.51 -0.39
C ILE A 64 0.17 -12.26 0.45
N SER A 65 0.55 -12.45 1.71
CA SER A 65 0.89 -11.36 2.62
C SER A 65 2.20 -10.67 2.22
N GLU A 66 3.17 -11.42 1.70
CA GLU A 66 4.43 -10.87 1.21
C GLU A 66 4.18 -9.97 0.00
N LYS A 67 3.38 -10.43 -0.97
CA LYS A 67 2.96 -9.63 -2.12
C LYS A 67 2.21 -8.37 -1.73
N ALA A 68 1.32 -8.45 -0.73
CA ALA A 68 0.61 -7.28 -0.22
C ALA A 68 1.57 -6.23 0.34
N LYS A 69 2.55 -6.67 1.14
CA LYS A 69 3.60 -5.80 1.72
C LYS A 69 4.52 -5.21 0.66
N GLU A 70 4.83 -5.95 -0.39
CA GLU A 70 5.61 -5.45 -1.53
C GLU A 70 4.88 -4.31 -2.24
N LEU A 71 3.60 -4.50 -2.55
CA LEU A 71 2.75 -3.46 -3.15
C LEU A 71 2.63 -2.21 -2.25
N GLU A 72 2.57 -2.40 -0.94
CA GLU A 72 2.57 -1.28 0.01
C GLU A 72 3.89 -0.50 0.00
N LYS A 73 5.03 -1.20 -0.04
CA LYS A 73 6.34 -0.55 -0.14
C LYS A 73 6.45 0.28 -1.42
N ASP A 74 6.03 -0.27 -2.55
CA ASP A 74 6.02 0.43 -3.83
C ASP A 74 5.09 1.65 -3.79
N ARG A 75 3.90 1.48 -3.20
CA ARG A 75 2.95 2.57 -3.01
C ARG A 75 3.56 3.69 -2.18
N ASP A 76 4.23 3.37 -1.08
CA ASP A 76 4.83 4.34 -0.18
C ASP A 76 5.99 5.11 -0.84
N LEU A 77 6.79 4.45 -1.67
CA LEU A 77 7.82 5.11 -2.48
C LEU A 77 7.20 6.12 -3.45
N VAL A 78 6.15 5.71 -4.16
CA VAL A 78 5.43 6.59 -5.10
C VAL A 78 4.77 7.76 -4.36
N SER A 79 4.16 7.51 -3.21
CA SER A 79 3.53 8.53 -2.37
C SER A 79 4.53 9.56 -1.86
N ARG A 80 5.71 9.12 -1.38
CA ARG A 80 6.80 10.02 -0.98
C ARG A 80 7.29 10.90 -2.11
N ARG A 81 7.38 10.34 -3.32
CA ARG A 81 7.75 11.11 -4.52
C ARG A 81 6.67 12.14 -4.86
N ALA A 82 5.40 11.76 -4.84
CA ALA A 82 4.26 12.66 -5.07
C ALA A 82 4.28 13.85 -4.09
N ASN A 83 4.42 13.59 -2.79
CA ASN A 83 4.48 14.62 -1.76
C ASN A 83 5.60 15.67 -2.01
N ARG A 84 6.73 15.28 -2.61
CA ARG A 84 7.82 16.21 -2.96
C ARG A 84 7.47 17.09 -4.16
N TYR A 85 6.77 16.53 -5.15
CA TYR A 85 6.28 17.29 -6.29
C TYR A 85 5.18 18.26 -5.87
N ASP A 86 4.21 17.82 -5.06
CA ASP A 86 3.13 18.69 -4.56
C ASP A 86 3.70 19.87 -3.76
N GLY A 87 4.70 19.62 -2.92
CA GLY A 87 5.43 20.68 -2.22
C GLY A 87 6.14 21.63 -3.17
N GLY A 88 6.85 21.10 -4.17
CA GLY A 88 7.53 21.90 -5.19
C GLY A 88 6.57 22.78 -6.00
N GLU A 89 5.43 22.23 -6.41
CA GLU A 89 4.36 22.94 -7.12
C GLU A 89 3.82 24.10 -6.28
N ALA A 90 3.50 23.86 -5.01
CA ALA A 90 3.01 24.91 -4.11
C ALA A 90 4.02 26.06 -3.96
N PHE A 91 5.31 25.76 -3.82
CA PHE A 91 6.36 26.80 -3.75
C PHE A 91 6.47 27.60 -5.06
N LEU A 92 6.37 26.94 -6.21
CA LEU A 92 6.39 27.59 -7.52
C LEU A 92 5.18 28.49 -7.71
N GLU A 93 3.98 28.06 -7.31
CA GLU A 93 2.75 28.84 -7.39
C GLU A 93 2.83 30.11 -6.52
N ILE A 94 3.27 29.97 -5.26
CA ILE A 94 3.48 31.13 -4.36
C ILE A 94 4.53 32.07 -4.95
N GLY A 95 5.63 31.55 -5.48
CA GLY A 95 6.67 32.33 -6.16
C GLY A 95 6.12 33.12 -7.34
N LEU A 96 5.27 32.49 -8.16
CA LEU A 96 4.61 33.11 -9.32
C LEU A 96 3.64 34.22 -8.89
N VAL A 97 2.87 34.01 -7.83
CA VAL A 97 1.99 35.03 -7.25
C VAL A 97 2.80 36.25 -6.78
N ILE A 98 3.91 36.03 -6.07
CA ILE A 98 4.79 37.12 -5.61
C ILE A 98 5.45 37.85 -6.78
N CYS A 99 5.88 37.15 -7.82
CA CYS A 99 6.39 37.75 -9.06
C CYS A 99 5.34 38.65 -9.71
N SER A 100 4.08 38.22 -9.75
CA SER A 100 2.95 39.00 -10.28
C SER A 100 2.71 40.28 -9.46
N ILE A 101 2.76 40.19 -8.12
CA ILE A 101 2.66 41.36 -7.22
C ILE A 101 3.84 42.32 -7.39
N THR A 102 5.05 41.78 -7.60
CA THR A 102 6.26 42.57 -7.84
C THR A 102 6.12 43.44 -9.08
N MET A 103 5.56 42.87 -10.16
CA MET A 103 5.35 43.58 -11.42
C MET A 103 4.42 44.80 -11.25
N LEU A 104 3.38 44.67 -10.41
CA LEU A 104 2.46 45.76 -10.08
C LEU A 104 3.09 46.81 -9.13
N THR A 105 3.85 46.35 -8.13
CA THR A 105 4.34 47.22 -7.04
C THR A 105 5.70 47.87 -7.36
N LYS A 106 6.44 47.36 -8.36
CA LYS A 106 7.80 47.77 -8.75
C LYS A 106 8.85 47.78 -7.61
N ARG A 107 8.56 47.13 -6.48
CA ARG A 107 9.47 47.03 -5.33
C ARG A 107 10.40 45.83 -5.49
N LYS A 108 11.71 46.11 -5.55
CA LYS A 108 12.76 45.08 -5.74
C LYS A 108 12.81 44.01 -4.64
N GLY A 109 12.31 44.27 -3.44
CA GLY A 109 12.26 43.29 -2.35
C GLY A 109 11.41 42.06 -2.67
N PHE A 110 10.26 42.25 -3.32
CA PHE A 110 9.40 41.14 -3.73
C PHE A 110 10.01 40.30 -4.85
N TRP A 111 10.87 40.91 -5.69
CA TRP A 111 11.59 40.20 -6.74
C TRP A 111 12.54 39.12 -6.19
N PHE A 112 13.31 39.47 -5.15
CA PHE A 112 14.19 38.52 -4.46
C PHE A 112 13.39 37.43 -3.73
N ALA A 113 12.28 37.78 -3.08
CA ALA A 113 11.41 36.82 -2.41
C ALA A 113 10.82 35.79 -3.40
N GLY A 114 10.32 36.26 -4.56
CA GLY A 114 9.78 35.39 -5.61
C GLY A 114 10.84 34.44 -6.19
N MET A 115 12.07 34.93 -6.43
CA MET A 115 13.17 34.08 -6.89
C MET A 115 13.60 33.03 -5.86
N LEU A 116 13.67 33.39 -4.56
CA LEU A 116 14.02 32.44 -3.51
C LEU A 116 12.98 31.32 -3.40
N LEU A 117 11.69 31.65 -3.45
CA LEU A 117 10.61 30.66 -3.42
C LEU A 117 10.59 29.80 -4.69
N GLY A 118 10.79 30.41 -5.85
CA GLY A 118 10.89 29.68 -7.12
C GLY A 118 12.08 28.70 -7.13
N ALA A 119 13.26 29.15 -6.70
CA ALA A 119 14.43 28.30 -6.57
C ALA A 119 14.21 27.17 -5.55
N GLY A 120 13.58 27.45 -4.42
CA GLY A 120 13.18 26.45 -3.42
C GLY A 120 12.24 25.38 -3.99
N GLY A 121 11.24 25.80 -4.78
CA GLY A 121 10.33 24.89 -5.47
C GLY A 121 11.04 23.98 -6.47
N VAL A 122 11.97 24.53 -7.27
CA VAL A 122 12.80 23.74 -8.20
C VAL A 122 13.66 22.71 -7.46
N VAL A 123 14.29 23.09 -6.34
CA VAL A 123 15.10 22.18 -5.52
C VAL A 123 14.22 21.05 -4.96
N LEU A 124 13.04 21.35 -4.44
CA LEU A 124 12.11 20.33 -3.92
C LEU A 124 11.67 19.35 -5.01
N ALA A 125 11.29 19.87 -6.20
CA ALA A 125 10.96 19.03 -7.34
C ALA A 125 12.15 18.13 -7.77
N ALA A 126 13.37 18.67 -7.77
CA ALA A 126 14.58 17.90 -8.05
C ALA A 126 14.84 16.81 -7.01
N THR A 127 14.54 17.06 -5.72
CA THR A 127 14.63 15.99 -4.69
C THR A 127 13.61 14.88 -4.91
N GLY A 128 12.43 15.18 -5.45
CA GLY A 128 11.45 14.18 -5.87
C GLY A 128 11.96 13.27 -7.00
N LEU A 129 12.68 13.84 -7.97
CA LEU A 129 13.34 13.08 -9.05
C LEU A 129 14.45 12.15 -8.55
N LEU A 130 15.19 12.57 -7.52
CA LEU A 130 16.34 11.83 -6.97
C LEU A 130 15.94 10.73 -5.97
N LEU A 131 14.72 10.79 -5.41
CA LEU A 131 14.16 9.71 -4.59
C LEU A 131 13.90 8.49 -5.47
N ARG A 132 14.78 7.48 -5.39
CA ARG A 132 14.63 6.15 -6.00
C ARG A 132 14.04 5.16 -5.02
#